data_AF-A0A2W4WUS8-F1
#
_entry.id   AF-A0A2W4WUS8-F1
#
_cell.length_a   1.000
_cell.length_b   1.000
_cell.length_c   1.000
_cell.angle_alpha   90.00
_cell.angle_beta   90.00
_cell.angle_gamma   90.00
#
_symmetry.space_group_name_H-M   'P 1'
#
loop_
_entity.id
_entity.type
_entity.pdbx_description
1 polymer ?
#
loop_
_entity_poly.entity_id
_entity_poly.type
_entity_poly.pdbx_seq_one_letter_code
_entity_poly.pdbx_strand_id
1 'polypeptide(L)'
;MPDATFKVWDIDHVHLGMLKRGNPYCPPSGFICRRSLFDTVQFDETLRYGEDWDFLIRAAGLGPIPYIAEPLFNYQMPSQSGTSMVNEIKQLEPTQLQVRYDATDKHRAFLGEYHYNLRIATSTLAFVGGRRQRMKFISHAINKAGLVPTLHALTNSTVRNVRKRLGANPRM
;
A
#
# COMPACT_ATOMS: atom_id res chain seq x y z
N MET A 1 -14.24 1.29 -28.50
CA MET A 1 -13.58 0.78 -27.29
C MET A 1 -14.60 0.80 -26.15
N PRO A 2 -15.53 -0.16 -26.05
CA PRO A 2 -16.54 -0.13 -24.99
C PRO A 2 -15.97 -0.77 -23.71
N ASP A 3 -16.21 -0.11 -22.57
CA ASP A 3 -16.05 -0.61 -21.19
C ASP A 3 -14.63 -0.76 -20.57
N ALA A 4 -13.68 0.11 -20.91
CA ALA A 4 -12.52 0.30 -20.02
C ALA A 4 -12.97 1.00 -18.72
N THR A 5 -13.16 0.22 -17.65
CA THR A 5 -13.38 0.78 -16.30
C THR A 5 -12.06 1.33 -15.79
N PHE A 6 -11.85 2.64 -15.92
CA PHE A 6 -10.68 3.31 -15.38
C PHE A 6 -10.77 3.43 -13.86
N LYS A 7 -9.64 3.23 -13.17
CA LYS A 7 -9.56 3.39 -11.72
C LYS A 7 -9.20 4.85 -11.40
N VAL A 8 -10.23 5.70 -11.32
CA VAL A 8 -10.14 7.08 -10.85
C VAL A 8 -10.96 7.25 -9.57
N TRP A 9 -10.55 8.20 -8.72
CA TRP A 9 -11.29 8.56 -7.52
C TRP A 9 -12.05 9.86 -7.77
N ASP A 10 -13.31 9.93 -7.34
CA ASP A 10 -14.11 11.16 -7.40
C ASP A 10 -13.72 12.11 -6.26
N ILE A 11 -12.54 12.70 -6.39
CA ILE A 11 -11.93 13.65 -5.45
C ILE A 11 -11.21 14.74 -6.25
N ASP A 12 -11.04 15.91 -5.64
CA ASP A 12 -10.29 17.04 -6.21
C ASP A 12 -8.89 17.17 -5.58
N HIS A 13 -8.73 16.72 -4.33
CA HIS A 13 -7.48 16.78 -3.59
C HIS A 13 -7.25 15.50 -2.77
N VAL A 14 -5.98 15.11 -2.66
CA VAL A 14 -5.52 14.14 -1.67
C VAL A 14 -5.12 14.91 -0.42
N HIS A 15 -5.92 14.75 0.64
CA HIS A 15 -5.63 15.29 1.96
C HIS A 15 -4.81 14.32 2.80
N LEU A 16 -4.00 14.85 3.71
CA LEU A 16 -3.14 14.06 4.61
C LEU A 16 -3.90 12.90 5.30
N GLY A 17 -5.10 13.16 5.82
CA GLY A 17 -5.91 12.13 6.50
C GLY A 17 -6.28 10.93 5.61
N MET A 18 -6.40 11.12 4.30
CA MET A 18 -6.72 10.07 3.33
C MET A 18 -5.59 9.05 3.21
N LEU A 19 -4.35 9.48 3.44
CA LEU A 19 -3.15 8.64 3.34
C LEU A 19 -2.99 7.66 4.50
N LYS A 20 -3.83 7.73 5.56
CA LYS A 20 -3.83 6.75 6.66
C LYS A 20 -4.16 5.33 6.20
N ARG A 21 -4.85 5.19 5.06
CA ARG A 21 -5.20 3.91 4.44
C ARG A 21 -4.19 3.44 3.39
N GLY A 22 -3.07 4.16 3.23
CA GLY A 22 -2.08 3.94 2.18
C GLY A 22 -2.26 4.90 1.01
N ASN A 23 -1.63 4.59 -0.12
CA ASN A 23 -1.68 5.38 -1.35
C ASN A 23 -2.41 4.63 -2.48
N PRO A 24 -3.76 4.63 -2.50
CA PRO A 24 -4.51 4.11 -3.64
C PRO A 24 -4.71 5.15 -4.76
N TYR A 25 -4.28 6.40 -4.56
CA TYR A 25 -4.65 7.56 -5.37
C TYR A 25 -3.66 7.81 -6.51
N CYS A 26 -2.36 7.84 -6.22
CA CYS A 26 -1.35 8.30 -7.16
C CYS A 26 -0.08 7.45 -7.05
N PRO A 27 0.14 6.42 -7.88
CA PRO A 27 1.42 5.73 -7.89
C PRO A 27 2.55 6.71 -8.25
N PRO A 28 3.82 6.44 -7.89
CA PRO A 28 4.92 7.38 -8.13
C PRO A 28 5.08 7.80 -9.59
N SER A 29 4.70 6.95 -10.55
CA SER A 29 4.70 7.29 -11.98
C SER A 29 3.61 8.29 -12.40
N GLY A 30 2.59 8.52 -11.57
CA GLY A 30 1.49 9.46 -11.81
C GLY A 30 1.61 10.75 -11.02
N PHE A 31 2.68 10.93 -10.23
CA PHE A 31 2.89 12.11 -9.41
C PHE A 31 3.84 13.09 -10.11
N ILE A 32 3.41 14.33 -10.27
CA ILE A 32 4.20 15.41 -10.86
C ILE A 32 4.18 16.59 -9.89
N CYS A 33 5.35 17.17 -9.63
CA CYS A 33 5.46 18.34 -8.77
C CYS A 33 6.52 19.32 -9.28
N ARG A 34 6.48 20.55 -8.76
CA ARG A 34 7.56 21.51 -8.96
C ARG A 34 8.82 21.02 -8.23
N ARG A 35 9.99 21.29 -8.82
CA ARG A 35 11.29 20.97 -8.24
C ARG A 35 11.43 21.42 -6.78
N SER A 36 10.92 22.61 -6.45
CA SER A 36 10.98 23.17 -5.10
C SER A 36 10.31 22.30 -4.03
N LEU A 37 9.24 21.58 -4.38
CA LEU A 37 8.64 20.61 -3.46
C LEU A 37 9.59 19.44 -3.22
N PHE A 38 10.21 18.95 -4.29
CA PHE A 38 11.16 17.84 -4.21
C PHE A 38 12.41 18.22 -3.40
N ASP A 39 12.93 19.43 -3.56
CA ASP A 39 14.08 19.93 -2.79
C ASP A 39 13.77 20.05 -1.28
N THR A 40 12.48 20.16 -0.92
CA THR A 40 12.03 20.25 0.49
C THR A 40 11.76 18.89 1.10
N VAL A 41 11.09 18.01 0.36
CA VAL A 41 10.65 16.69 0.87
C VAL A 41 11.76 15.67 0.64
N GLN A 42 12.25 15.50 -0.59
CA GLN A 42 13.15 14.43 -1.03
C GLN A 42 12.64 13.01 -0.71
N PHE A 43 13.16 11.97 -1.36
CA PHE A 43 12.90 10.59 -0.93
C PHE A 43 13.79 10.23 0.25
N ASP A 44 13.27 9.39 1.15
CA ASP A 44 14.08 8.78 2.20
C ASP A 44 14.74 7.51 1.63
N GLU A 45 16.02 7.61 1.28
CA GLU A 45 16.79 6.53 0.66
C GLU A 45 17.01 5.32 1.57
N THR A 46 16.72 5.44 2.87
CA THR A 46 16.77 4.31 3.80
C THR A 46 15.55 3.39 3.69
N LEU A 47 14.45 3.87 3.08
CA LEU A 47 13.22 3.11 2.90
C LEU A 47 13.29 2.27 1.63
N ARG A 48 13.34 0.95 1.79
CA ARG A 48 13.26 0.01 0.65
C ARG A 48 11.85 -0.17 0.09
N TYR A 49 10.83 0.00 0.93
CA TYR A 49 9.42 -0.12 0.54
C TYR A 49 8.59 1.02 1.14
N GLY A 50 7.71 1.59 0.33
CA GLY A 50 6.75 2.61 0.77
C GLY A 50 7.33 4.01 0.84
N GLU A 51 8.47 4.21 0.16
CA GLU A 51 9.12 5.49 -0.10
C GLU A 51 8.18 6.49 -0.81
N ASP A 52 7.34 6.00 -1.71
CA ASP A 52 6.33 6.78 -2.42
C ASP A 52 5.25 7.30 -1.47
N TRP A 53 4.76 6.44 -0.59
CA TRP A 53 3.76 6.78 0.42
C TRP A 53 4.35 7.69 1.51
N ASP A 54 5.59 7.45 1.94
CA ASP A 54 6.32 8.35 2.83
C ASP A 54 6.44 9.76 2.24
N PHE A 55 6.85 9.86 0.98
CA PHE A 55 6.94 11.12 0.26
C PHE A 55 5.58 11.83 0.22
N LEU A 56 4.51 11.12 -0.14
CA LEU A 56 3.16 11.71 -0.21
C LEU A 56 2.64 12.18 1.15
N ILE A 57 2.92 11.46 2.25
CA ILE A 57 2.55 11.93 3.59
C ILE A 57 3.24 13.27 3.88
N ARG A 58 4.54 13.35 3.63
CA ARG A 58 5.32 14.55 3.93
C ARG A 58 4.93 15.72 3.03
N ALA A 59 4.68 15.47 1.74
CA ALA A 59 4.13 16.47 0.82
C ALA A 59 2.72 16.93 1.24
N ALA A 60 1.81 16.01 1.57
CA ALA A 60 0.46 16.34 2.03
C ALA A 60 0.44 17.07 3.39
N GLY A 61 1.50 16.92 4.18
CA GLY A 61 1.73 17.67 5.41
C GLY A 61 2.07 19.15 5.18
N LEU A 62 2.55 19.51 3.99
CA LEU A 62 2.76 20.91 3.58
C LEU A 62 1.49 21.55 3.02
N GLY A 63 0.55 20.73 2.51
CA GLY A 63 -0.75 21.17 2.00
C GLY A 63 -1.44 20.07 1.18
N PRO A 64 -2.75 20.20 0.88
CA PRO A 64 -3.46 19.25 0.03
C PRO A 64 -2.82 19.12 -1.35
N ILE A 65 -2.79 17.90 -1.89
CA ILE A 65 -2.21 17.62 -3.21
C ILE A 65 -3.36 17.59 -4.24
N PRO A 66 -3.38 18.46 -5.25
CA PRO A 66 -4.39 18.40 -6.31
C PRO A 66 -4.40 17.04 -7.01
N TYR A 67 -5.58 16.52 -7.28
CA TYR A 67 -5.81 15.26 -7.96
C TYR A 67 -6.61 15.49 -9.26
N ILE A 68 -6.13 14.91 -10.36
CA ILE A 68 -6.83 14.95 -11.64
C ILE A 68 -7.56 13.61 -11.81
N ALA A 69 -8.88 13.61 -11.68
CA ALA A 69 -9.75 12.43 -11.77
C ALA A 69 -9.99 11.97 -13.22
N GLU A 70 -8.92 11.92 -14.02
CA GLU A 70 -8.96 11.54 -15.42
C GLU A 70 -7.99 10.39 -15.72
N PRO A 71 -8.31 9.49 -16.66
CA PRO A 71 -7.43 8.40 -17.05
C PRO A 71 -6.29 8.88 -17.96
N LEU A 72 -5.34 9.61 -17.39
CA LEU A 72 -4.31 10.34 -18.15
C LEU A 72 -3.18 9.46 -18.71
N PHE A 73 -2.95 8.27 -18.16
CA PHE A 73 -1.88 7.39 -18.63
C PHE A 73 -2.22 5.92 -18.50
N ASN A 74 -1.64 5.12 -19.39
CA ASN A 74 -1.68 3.66 -19.30
C ASN A 74 -0.49 3.18 -18.47
N TYR A 75 -0.76 2.54 -17.33
CA TYR A 75 0.27 1.90 -16.54
C TYR A 75 0.46 0.45 -16.98
N GLN A 76 1.58 0.16 -17.65
CA GLN A 76 1.93 -1.22 -18.00
C GLN A 76 2.48 -1.93 -16.77
N MET A 77 1.74 -2.92 -16.26
CA MET A 77 2.27 -3.80 -15.24
C MET A 77 3.27 -4.77 -15.90
N PRO A 78 4.50 -4.91 -15.38
CA PRO A 78 5.44 -5.90 -15.90
C PRO A 78 4.81 -7.30 -15.85
N SER A 79 5.06 -8.11 -16.88
CA SER A 79 4.64 -9.51 -16.89
C SER A 79 5.25 -10.25 -15.69
N GLN A 80 4.57 -11.30 -15.21
CA GLN A 80 4.93 -12.03 -13.97
C GLN A 80 6.35 -12.63 -13.98
N SER A 81 7.07 -12.59 -15.10
CA SER A 81 8.39 -13.18 -15.33
C SER A 81 9.58 -12.26 -14.96
N GLY A 82 9.36 -11.03 -14.51
CA GLY A 82 10.44 -10.12 -14.09
C GLY A 82 10.82 -10.22 -12.60
N THR A 83 12.02 -9.72 -12.26
CA THR A 83 12.49 -9.42 -10.89
C THR A 83 11.66 -8.28 -10.29
N SER A 84 10.39 -8.54 -9.99
CA SER A 84 9.51 -7.54 -9.39
C SER A 84 9.67 -7.53 -7.87
N MET A 85 9.55 -6.34 -7.29
CA MET A 85 9.49 -6.11 -5.85
C MET A 85 8.43 -7.01 -5.16
N VAL A 86 7.36 -7.36 -5.88
CA VAL A 86 6.33 -8.32 -5.44
C VAL A 86 6.86 -9.74 -5.34
N ASN A 87 7.68 -10.20 -6.29
CA ASN A 87 8.27 -11.53 -6.26
C ASN A 87 9.26 -11.66 -5.11
N GLU A 88 10.05 -10.62 -4.83
CA GLU A 88 10.88 -10.58 -3.63
C GLU A 88 10.06 -10.68 -2.33
N ILE A 89 9.00 -9.89 -2.20
CA ILE A 89 8.13 -9.92 -1.01
C ILE A 89 7.59 -11.32 -0.73
N LYS A 90 7.25 -12.10 -1.77
CA LYS A 90 6.74 -13.47 -1.62
C LYS A 90 7.79 -14.44 -1.03
N GLN A 91 9.07 -14.15 -1.18
CA GLN A 91 10.17 -14.98 -0.67
C GLN A 91 10.61 -14.62 0.75
N LEU A 92 10.25 -13.42 1.25
CA LEU A 92 10.60 -13.01 2.62
C LEU A 92 9.98 -13.94 3.67
N GLU A 93 10.76 -14.30 4.69
CA GLU A 93 10.30 -14.96 5.91
C GLU A 93 9.80 -13.94 6.95
N PRO A 94 8.99 -14.34 7.95
CA PRO A 94 8.41 -13.41 8.91
C PRO A 94 9.44 -12.54 9.65
N THR A 95 10.61 -13.10 9.97
CA THR A 95 11.70 -12.38 10.64
C THR A 95 12.37 -11.31 9.79
N GLN A 96 12.19 -11.36 8.47
CA GLN A 96 12.75 -10.41 7.52
C GLN A 96 11.77 -9.30 7.13
N LEU A 97 10.54 -9.32 7.66
CA LEU A 97 9.50 -8.37 7.26
C LEU A 97 9.69 -6.95 7.81
N GLN A 98 10.67 -6.72 8.70
CA GLN A 98 10.94 -5.40 9.25
C GLN A 98 11.13 -4.35 8.15
N VAL A 99 11.84 -4.71 7.08
CA VAL A 99 12.04 -3.86 5.89
C VAL A 99 10.74 -3.36 5.24
N ARG A 100 9.62 -4.07 5.44
CA ARG A 100 8.28 -3.67 4.95
C ARG A 100 7.50 -2.83 5.96
N TYR A 101 7.96 -2.78 7.20
CA TYR A 101 7.36 -2.00 8.27
C TYR A 101 8.02 -0.63 8.42
N ASP A 102 9.26 -0.44 7.97
CA ASP A 102 10.04 0.79 8.21
C ASP A 102 9.26 2.08 7.88
N ALA A 103 8.63 2.19 6.71
CA ALA A 103 7.80 3.35 6.39
C ALA A 103 6.58 3.49 7.33
N THR A 104 5.98 2.37 7.74
CA THR A 104 4.85 2.33 8.67
C THR A 104 5.27 2.73 10.10
N ASP A 105 6.44 2.27 10.54
CA ASP A 105 7.06 2.59 11.82
C ASP A 105 7.42 4.08 11.88
N LYS A 106 8.03 4.61 10.82
CA LYS A 106 8.33 6.05 10.66
C LYS A 106 7.09 6.94 10.85
N HIS A 107 5.93 6.47 10.37
CA HIS A 107 4.67 7.23 10.39
C HIS A 107 3.67 6.79 11.46
N ARG A 108 4.11 6.06 12.49
CA ARG A 108 3.22 5.53 13.53
C ARG A 108 2.39 6.61 14.22
N ALA A 109 3.01 7.75 14.56
CA ALA A 109 2.32 8.87 15.20
C ALA A 109 1.20 9.46 14.31
N PHE A 110 1.46 9.62 13.02
CA PHE A 110 0.46 10.08 12.04
C PHE A 110 -0.69 9.08 11.88
N LEU A 111 -0.37 7.79 11.76
CA LEU A 111 -1.35 6.73 11.58
C LEU A 111 -2.29 6.61 12.79
N GLY A 112 -1.73 6.68 13.99
CA GLY A 112 -2.37 6.21 15.21
C GLY A 112 -2.44 4.68 15.26
N GLU A 113 -2.61 4.13 16.46
CA GLU A 113 -2.48 2.68 16.71
C GLU A 113 -3.42 1.82 15.87
N TYR A 114 -4.64 2.29 15.60
CA TYR A 114 -5.59 1.55 14.78
C TYR A 114 -5.07 1.31 13.36
N HIS A 115 -4.70 2.38 12.65
CA HIS A 115 -4.22 2.27 11.26
C HIS A 115 -2.82 1.65 11.19
N TYR A 116 -1.97 1.93 12.18
CA TYR A 116 -0.65 1.31 12.32
C TYR A 116 -0.78 -0.22 12.40
N ASN A 117 -1.51 -0.74 13.38
CA ASN A 117 -1.63 -2.18 13.58
C ASN A 117 -2.32 -2.87 12.40
N LEU A 118 -3.36 -2.25 11.80
CA LEU A 118 -4.00 -2.78 10.61
C LEU A 118 -3.03 -2.87 9.42
N ARG A 119 -2.17 -1.88 9.24
CA ARG A 119 -1.17 -1.87 8.17
C ARG A 119 -0.09 -2.92 8.41
N ILE A 120 0.41 -3.06 9.63
CA ILE A 120 1.37 -4.13 9.99
C ILE A 120 0.75 -5.51 9.70
N ALA A 121 -0.48 -5.76 10.14
CA ALA A 121 -1.17 -7.03 9.88
C ALA A 121 -1.35 -7.29 8.38
N THR A 122 -1.80 -6.29 7.61
CA THR A 122 -2.01 -6.40 6.16
C THR A 122 -0.71 -6.64 5.41
N SER A 123 0.37 -5.93 5.78
CA SER A 123 1.70 -6.14 5.21
C SER A 123 2.22 -7.53 5.52
N THR A 124 2.10 -8.00 6.77
CA THR A 124 2.55 -9.33 7.20
C THR A 124 1.83 -10.43 6.44
N LEU A 125 0.51 -10.33 6.32
CA LEU A 125 -0.34 -11.35 5.71
C LEU A 125 -0.45 -11.24 4.18
N ALA A 126 0.32 -10.33 3.57
CA ALA A 126 0.37 -10.21 2.12
C ALA A 126 0.79 -11.55 1.48
N PHE A 127 -0.04 -12.03 0.54
CA PHE A 127 0.15 -13.30 -0.17
C PHE A 127 0.12 -14.56 0.71
N VAL A 128 -0.37 -14.49 1.96
CA VAL A 128 -0.34 -15.63 2.90
C VAL A 128 -0.98 -16.91 2.33
N GLY A 129 -2.03 -16.78 1.51
CA GLY A 129 -2.68 -17.92 0.85
C GLY A 129 -1.75 -18.73 -0.07
N GLY A 130 -0.72 -18.11 -0.66
CA GLY A 130 0.26 -18.78 -1.53
C GLY A 130 1.51 -19.26 -0.81
N ARG A 131 1.67 -18.99 0.49
CA ARG A 131 2.88 -19.32 1.25
C ARG A 131 2.78 -20.72 1.88
N ARG A 132 3.92 -21.43 1.96
CA ARG A 132 4.02 -22.75 2.63
C ARG A 132 3.86 -22.62 4.16
N GLN A 133 4.46 -21.58 4.76
CA GLN A 133 4.57 -21.42 6.22
C GLN A 133 3.48 -20.51 6.82
N ARG A 134 2.21 -20.66 6.38
CA ARG A 134 1.10 -19.74 6.71
C ARG A 134 0.98 -19.43 8.21
N MET A 135 1.07 -20.47 9.04
CA MET A 135 0.92 -20.33 10.50
C MET A 135 2.00 -19.44 11.13
N LYS A 136 3.23 -19.42 10.60
CA LYS A 136 4.28 -18.54 11.10
C LYS A 136 3.98 -17.07 10.80
N PHE A 137 3.41 -16.77 9.64
CA PHE A 137 2.98 -15.40 9.29
C PHE A 137 1.80 -14.95 10.15
N ILE A 138 0.83 -15.84 10.40
CA ILE A 138 -0.31 -15.53 11.27
C ILE A 138 0.16 -15.29 12.70
N SER A 139 1.00 -16.18 13.25
CA SER A 139 1.58 -16.02 14.59
C SER A 139 2.38 -14.72 14.70
N HIS A 140 3.22 -14.41 13.70
CA HIS A 140 3.97 -13.15 13.66
C HIS A 140 3.06 -11.91 13.62
N ALA A 141 1.98 -11.95 12.81
CA ALA A 141 1.01 -10.86 12.74
C ALA A 141 0.30 -10.63 14.08
N ILE A 142 -0.12 -11.69 14.77
CA ILE A 142 -0.74 -11.60 16.10
C ILE A 142 0.24 -10.99 17.10
N ASN A 143 1.50 -11.43 17.11
CA ASN A 143 2.51 -10.93 18.03
C ASN A 143 2.87 -9.45 17.79
N LYS A 144 2.93 -9.01 16.53
CA LYS A 144 3.35 -7.65 16.17
C LYS A 144 2.20 -6.63 16.16
N ALA A 145 1.00 -7.03 15.71
CA ALA A 145 -0.14 -6.12 15.49
C ALA A 145 -1.37 -6.44 16.35
N GLY A 146 -1.39 -7.58 17.05
CA GLY A 146 -2.53 -8.03 17.83
C GLY A 146 -3.55 -8.86 17.04
N LEU A 147 -4.48 -9.46 17.78
CA LEU A 147 -5.46 -10.41 17.23
C LEU A 147 -6.49 -9.73 16.30
N VAL A 148 -7.08 -8.62 16.75
CA VAL A 148 -8.16 -7.94 16.01
C VAL A 148 -7.71 -7.47 14.62
N PRO A 149 -6.56 -6.76 14.46
CA PRO A 149 -6.09 -6.32 13.14
C PRO A 149 -5.70 -7.50 12.24
N THR A 150 -5.17 -8.57 12.83
CA THR A 150 -4.83 -9.82 12.12
C THR A 150 -6.08 -10.48 11.53
N LEU A 151 -7.14 -10.65 12.31
CA LEU A 151 -8.41 -11.22 11.83
C LEU A 151 -9.00 -10.37 10.71
N HIS A 152 -9.02 -9.05 10.87
CA HIS A 152 -9.50 -8.13 9.83
C HIS A 152 -8.67 -8.21 8.54
N ALA A 153 -7.35 -8.36 8.62
CA ALA A 153 -6.50 -8.55 7.45
C ALA A 153 -6.76 -9.90 6.75
N LEU A 154 -6.98 -10.98 7.51
CA LEU A 154 -7.31 -12.30 6.96
C LEU A 154 -8.66 -12.30 6.24
N THR A 155 -9.72 -11.75 6.86
CA THR A 155 -11.05 -11.69 6.23
C THR A 155 -11.01 -10.89 4.93
N ASN A 156 -10.33 -9.74 4.91
CA ASN A 156 -10.16 -8.94 3.70
C ASN A 156 -9.34 -9.67 2.62
N SER A 157 -8.38 -10.51 2.99
CA SER A 157 -7.65 -11.33 2.02
C SER A 157 -8.53 -12.41 1.40
N THR A 158 -9.37 -13.07 2.20
CA THR A 158 -10.29 -14.13 1.78
C THR A 158 -11.39 -13.55 0.89
N VAL A 159 -12.03 -12.46 1.29
CA VAL A 159 -13.08 -11.77 0.50
C VAL A 159 -12.53 -11.35 -0.86
N ARG A 160 -11.31 -10.81 -0.92
CA ARG A 160 -10.67 -10.40 -2.18
C ARG A 160 -10.41 -11.59 -3.11
N ASN A 161 -9.96 -12.72 -2.57
CA ASN A 161 -9.71 -13.94 -3.34
C ASN A 161 -11.02 -14.58 -3.84
N VAL A 162 -12.07 -14.58 -3.02
CA VAL A 162 -13.40 -15.05 -3.41
C VAL A 162 -13.99 -14.16 -4.49
N ARG A 163 -13.94 -12.83 -4.34
CA ARG A 163 -14.41 -11.88 -5.36
C ARG A 163 -13.68 -12.04 -6.70
N LYS A 164 -12.36 -12.23 -6.68
CA LYS A 164 -11.58 -12.53 -7.90
C LYS A 164 -12.01 -13.84 -8.57
N ARG A 165 -12.36 -14.88 -7.81
CA ARG A 165 -12.85 -16.16 -8.34
C ARG A 165 -14.27 -16.07 -8.88
N LEU A 166 -15.11 -15.22 -8.31
CA LEU A 166 -16.49 -14.99 -8.73
C LEU A 166 -16.63 -13.99 -9.89
N GLY A 167 -15.52 -13.50 -10.47
CA GLY A 167 -15.56 -12.51 -11.56
C GLY A 167 -16.08 -11.13 -11.13
N ALA A 168 -16.22 -10.88 -9.82
CA ALA A 168 -16.64 -9.59 -9.30
C ALA A 168 -15.46 -8.60 -9.39
N ASN A 169 -15.46 -7.80 -10.46
CA ASN A 169 -14.53 -6.71 -10.69
C ASN A 169 -14.59 -5.72 -9.50
N PRO A 170 -13.47 -5.33 -8.85
CA PRO A 170 -13.53 -4.47 -7.68
C PRO A 170 -13.93 -3.04 -8.07
N ARG A 171 -15.22 -2.72 -7.92
CA ARG A 171 -15.68 -1.37 -7.61
C ARG A 171 -15.91 -1.28 -6.11
N MET A 172 -15.08 -0.48 -5.45
CA MET A 172 -15.35 0.36 -4.27
C MET A 172 -14.03 0.90 -3.73
#